data_AF-A0A8J3Y7P5-F1
#
_entry.id   AF-A0A8J3Y7P5-F1
#
_cell.length_a   1.000
_cell.length_b   1.000
_cell.length_c   1.000
_cell.angle_alpha   90.00
_cell.angle_beta   90.00
_cell.angle_gamma   90.00
#
_symmetry.space_group_name_H-M   'P 1'
#
loop_
_entity.id
_entity.type
_entity.pdbx_description
1 polymer ?
#
loop_
_entity_poly.entity_id
_entity_poly.type
_entity_poly.pdbx_seq_one_letter_code
_entity_poly.pdbx_strand_id
1 'polypeptide(L)'
;MLAHMKSGSPLTRRACAVVAATGVAVAGLAAPASAARPGGTSTTPVTTTSTAPAPPADWAFDPAAAKLPEVTRAIRADVAHRAGYTGKGVGVALIDTGVVPVPGLIAGNVVNGPDLSLESQVPGLLHKDTYGHGTHLAGIIAGRDAATGFRGIAPDAKLTSLKVAAANGAVDVSQMLAAIDWVVEHRNDDPAHPIKVLNLSYGTDSTLRREQNPLTAAVENAWKAGIVVVVAAGNTGGEITSPAIDFNPVVVGATDTVGTTAPADDRLSAFSSVTGMTNRRLDVLAPGRSLVSLRNPGSFVDSRNPSARVGELHFRGSGTSQAAAVVSGAAALLVQRYPAATPADIKMTLMTRGLRLKNVRETGAKALDVGLAVTDPLVTSSPYYFAAEGNGSLEAARGSFHVALDTDTIPLTGENDLFGPFDTAAWAAASRAGTAWQGGDWMGRPWTGDGWGVPADGQGNWTGRAWSGRAWSGRAWSDISWSGATWTGRAWSSATFNSAVWSGSTWQSGPWLSGTGATHWQP
;
A
#
# COMPACT_ATOMS: atom_id res chain seq x y z
N MET A 1 -36.31 55.77 -34.18
CA MET A 1 -35.01 56.43 -34.41
C MET A 1 -34.14 56.25 -33.15
N LEU A 2 -32.88 56.64 -33.16
CA LEU A 2 -31.80 56.27 -32.21
C LEU A 2 -32.02 56.55 -30.70
N ALA A 3 -31.20 55.85 -29.90
CA ALA A 3 -30.48 56.27 -28.67
C ALA A 3 -30.98 55.93 -27.25
N HIS A 4 -30.00 55.52 -26.42
CA HIS A 4 -29.98 55.47 -24.94
C HIS A 4 -29.98 56.91 -24.32
N MET A 5 -30.14 57.20 -23.01
CA MET A 5 -29.51 56.59 -21.81
C MET A 5 -30.22 56.82 -20.45
N LYS A 6 -29.88 55.91 -19.53
CA LYS A 6 -29.92 55.87 -18.03
C LYS A 6 -30.11 57.18 -17.22
N SER A 7 -30.98 57.12 -16.19
CA SER A 7 -30.63 57.18 -14.74
C SER A 7 -31.90 56.91 -13.88
N GLY A 8 -31.88 56.52 -12.59
CA GLY A 8 -30.79 56.18 -11.66
C GLY A 8 -31.31 55.87 -10.21
N SER A 9 -30.39 55.79 -9.23
CA SER A 9 -30.61 55.81 -7.74
C SER A 9 -31.04 54.50 -7.03
N PRO A 10 -30.82 54.32 -5.68
CA PRO A 10 -30.29 55.27 -4.68
C PRO A 10 -29.15 54.80 -3.70
N LEU A 11 -28.31 55.77 -3.29
CA LEU A 11 -27.81 56.10 -1.92
C LEU A 11 -26.98 55.13 -0.99
N THR A 12 -25.68 55.48 -0.80
CA THR A 12 -24.93 55.68 0.50
C THR A 12 -24.65 54.50 1.50
N ARG A 13 -23.56 54.45 2.31
CA ARG A 13 -22.32 55.27 2.52
C ARG A 13 -21.20 54.49 3.30
N ARG A 14 -19.91 54.64 2.89
CA ARG A 14 -18.61 54.62 3.65
C ARG A 14 -18.28 53.44 4.63
N ALA A 15 -17.16 52.69 4.52
CA ALA A 15 -15.70 53.01 4.61
C ALA A 15 -15.20 53.29 6.05
N CYS A 16 -14.00 52.91 6.53
CA CYS A 16 -12.74 52.33 5.95
C CYS A 16 -12.03 51.47 7.08
N ALA A 17 -10.80 50.91 7.08
CA ALA A 17 -9.56 50.93 6.25
C ALA A 17 -8.72 49.61 6.44
N VAL A 18 -7.37 49.63 6.32
CA VAL A 18 -6.44 48.47 6.37
C VAL A 18 -5.11 48.79 7.11
N VAL A 19 -4.55 47.84 7.90
CA VAL A 19 -3.11 47.69 8.27
C VAL A 19 -2.78 46.19 8.49
N ALA A 20 -1.54 45.76 8.29
CA ALA A 20 -1.04 44.40 8.61
C ALA A 20 0.34 44.44 9.30
N ALA A 21 0.65 43.46 10.17
CA ALA A 21 1.98 43.20 10.73
C ALA A 21 2.12 41.79 11.35
N THR A 22 3.36 41.31 11.47
CA THR A 22 3.77 40.01 12.05
C THR A 22 4.35 40.14 13.47
N GLY A 23 4.30 39.09 14.30
CA GLY A 23 5.03 39.04 15.58
C GLY A 23 5.05 37.65 16.23
N VAL A 24 6.16 37.31 16.92
CA VAL A 24 6.42 36.00 17.57
C VAL A 24 6.77 36.21 19.05
N ALA A 25 6.28 35.33 19.95
CA ALA A 25 6.75 35.18 21.34
C ALA A 25 6.39 33.79 21.92
N VAL A 26 7.02 33.39 23.03
CA VAL A 26 6.99 32.02 23.62
C VAL A 26 6.91 32.07 25.16
N ALA A 27 6.40 30.99 25.78
CA ALA A 27 6.33 30.68 27.23
C ALA A 27 5.30 31.50 28.08
N GLY A 28 4.80 31.00 29.21
CA GLY A 28 4.90 29.64 29.81
C GLY A 28 4.49 29.62 31.31
N LEU A 29 4.27 28.41 31.88
CA LEU A 29 3.95 28.12 33.31
C LEU A 29 2.58 28.70 33.79
N ALA A 30 1.88 28.19 34.82
CA ALA A 30 2.18 27.21 35.88
C ALA A 30 0.90 26.44 36.34
N ALA A 31 1.04 25.48 37.26
CA ALA A 31 -0.06 24.88 38.03
C ALA A 31 0.06 25.25 39.53
N PRO A 32 -1.00 25.05 40.34
CA PRO A 32 -0.84 24.13 41.48
C PRO A 32 -2.06 23.22 41.73
N ALA A 33 -1.89 22.23 42.62
CA ALA A 33 -2.92 21.26 43.02
C ALA A 33 -3.44 21.51 44.45
N SER A 34 -4.56 20.89 44.82
CA SER A 34 -5.06 20.80 46.21
C SER A 34 -5.72 19.43 46.48
N ALA A 35 -6.07 19.16 47.75
CA ALA A 35 -6.15 17.80 48.30
C ALA A 35 -7.56 17.17 48.39
N ALA A 36 -7.60 15.87 48.70
CA ALA A 36 -8.79 15.01 48.64
C ALA A 36 -9.50 14.76 49.99
N ARG A 37 -10.72 14.22 49.94
CA ARG A 37 -11.31 13.34 50.96
C ARG A 37 -12.23 12.27 50.34
N PRO A 38 -12.44 11.10 50.97
CA PRO A 38 -13.14 9.95 50.37
C PRO A 38 -14.58 9.75 50.87
N GLY A 39 -15.32 8.89 50.17
CA GLY A 39 -16.54 8.23 50.65
C GLY A 39 -17.78 8.48 49.78
N GLY A 40 -18.24 7.47 49.04
CA GLY A 40 -19.46 7.57 48.21
C GLY A 40 -19.62 6.43 47.19
N THR A 41 -20.04 5.25 47.63
CA THR A 41 -20.39 4.14 46.73
C THR A 41 -21.74 4.40 46.05
N SER A 42 -21.72 4.93 44.83
CA SER A 42 -22.90 5.05 43.97
C SER A 42 -22.75 4.12 42.77
N THR A 43 -23.52 3.03 42.76
CA THR A 43 -23.54 2.05 41.65
C THR A 43 -24.51 2.49 40.57
N THR A 44 -24.13 3.47 39.76
CA THR A 44 -24.81 3.73 38.48
C THR A 44 -24.26 2.79 37.41
N PRO A 45 -25.13 2.10 36.62
CA PRO A 45 -24.66 1.32 35.48
C PRO A 45 -24.17 2.28 34.40
N VAL A 46 -22.86 2.37 34.21
CA VAL A 46 -22.27 3.09 33.07
C VAL A 46 -22.54 2.26 31.82
N THR A 47 -23.59 2.62 31.08
CA THR A 47 -23.86 2.08 29.75
C THR A 47 -22.75 2.52 28.80
N THR A 48 -21.68 1.72 28.73
CA THR A 48 -20.58 1.92 27.79
C THR A 48 -21.05 1.56 26.38
N THR A 49 -21.67 2.53 25.70
CA THR A 49 -21.97 2.45 24.26
C THR A 49 -20.66 2.36 23.49
N SER A 50 -20.17 1.14 23.30
CA SER A 50 -18.99 0.84 22.48
C SER A 50 -19.35 0.98 21.00
N THR A 51 -19.47 2.22 20.54
CA THR A 51 -19.40 2.54 19.12
C THR A 51 -18.04 2.06 18.61
N ALA A 52 -18.02 0.92 17.93
CA ALA A 52 -16.83 0.40 17.30
C ALA A 52 -16.25 1.45 16.34
N PRO A 53 -14.92 1.60 16.25
CA PRO A 53 -14.31 2.49 15.27
C PRO A 53 -14.73 2.08 13.86
N ALA A 54 -15.02 3.07 13.02
CA ALA A 54 -15.37 2.84 11.62
C ALA A 54 -14.23 2.08 10.89
N PRO A 55 -14.55 1.26 9.88
CA PRO A 55 -13.53 0.57 9.10
C PRO A 55 -12.61 1.57 8.38
N PRO A 56 -11.34 1.20 8.12
CA PRO A 56 -10.43 2.03 7.34
C PRO A 56 -10.91 2.17 5.89
N ALA A 57 -10.49 3.26 5.24
CA ALA A 57 -11.13 3.76 4.01
C ALA A 57 -10.90 2.87 2.77
N ASP A 58 -9.94 1.96 2.84
CA ASP A 58 -9.57 0.96 1.84
C ASP A 58 -10.62 -0.16 1.67
N TRP A 59 -11.49 -0.38 2.66
CA TRP A 59 -12.67 -1.26 2.53
C TRP A 59 -13.98 -0.49 2.40
N ALA A 60 -13.94 0.82 2.12
CA ALA A 60 -15.12 1.57 1.72
C ALA A 60 -15.48 1.24 0.26
N PHE A 61 -16.63 0.60 0.05
CA PHE A 61 -17.07 0.15 -1.27
C PHE A 61 -18.51 0.58 -1.58
N ASP A 62 -18.86 0.60 -2.88
CA ASP A 62 -20.24 0.73 -3.34
C ASP A 62 -20.84 -0.69 -3.57
N PRO A 63 -21.98 -1.04 -2.96
CA PRO A 63 -22.58 -2.38 -3.11
C PRO A 63 -23.00 -2.71 -4.55
N ALA A 64 -23.24 -1.71 -5.41
CA ALA A 64 -23.60 -1.89 -6.82
C ALA A 64 -22.39 -2.06 -7.76
N ALA A 65 -21.16 -2.02 -7.24
CA ALA A 65 -19.94 -1.98 -8.05
C ALA A 65 -19.55 -3.30 -8.74
N ALA A 66 -18.68 -3.13 -9.75
CA ALA A 66 -18.23 -4.12 -10.70
C ALA A 66 -17.52 -5.35 -10.11
N LYS A 67 -17.75 -6.50 -10.74
CA LYS A 67 -17.03 -7.77 -10.50
C LYS A 67 -15.77 -7.83 -11.37
N LEU A 68 -14.78 -8.66 -11.02
CA LEU A 68 -13.54 -8.78 -11.80
C LEU A 68 -13.74 -9.12 -13.29
N PRO A 69 -14.76 -9.89 -13.72
CA PRO A 69 -15.08 -10.06 -15.15
C PRO A 69 -15.56 -8.79 -15.86
N GLU A 70 -16.14 -7.81 -15.15
CA GLU A 70 -16.41 -6.48 -15.70
C GLU A 70 -15.13 -5.65 -15.78
N VAL A 71 -14.27 -5.66 -14.74
CA VAL A 71 -12.94 -5.01 -14.76
C VAL A 71 -12.11 -5.50 -15.95
N THR A 72 -12.07 -6.81 -16.16
CA THR A 72 -11.37 -7.48 -17.28
C THR A 72 -11.85 -6.98 -18.64
N ARG A 73 -13.14 -6.67 -18.79
CA ARG A 73 -13.74 -6.09 -20.01
C ARG A 73 -13.51 -4.58 -20.11
N ALA A 74 -13.58 -3.85 -19.01
CA ALA A 74 -13.36 -2.39 -18.96
C ALA A 74 -11.94 -2.03 -19.41
N ILE A 75 -10.92 -2.77 -18.95
CA ILE A 75 -9.52 -2.62 -19.40
C ILE A 75 -9.20 -3.42 -20.67
N ARG A 76 -10.19 -4.14 -21.24
CA ARG A 76 -10.08 -4.98 -22.45
C ARG A 76 -9.01 -6.07 -22.40
N ALA A 77 -8.69 -6.60 -21.21
CA ALA A 77 -7.78 -7.73 -21.03
C ALA A 77 -8.32 -9.04 -21.62
N ASP A 78 -9.64 -9.14 -21.82
CA ASP A 78 -10.28 -10.23 -22.56
C ASP A 78 -9.82 -10.33 -24.03
N VAL A 79 -9.37 -9.22 -24.63
CA VAL A 79 -8.72 -9.19 -25.96
C VAL A 79 -7.39 -9.93 -25.92
N ALA A 80 -6.57 -9.67 -24.89
CA ALA A 80 -5.28 -10.32 -24.71
C ALA A 80 -5.45 -11.83 -24.42
N HIS A 81 -6.42 -12.20 -23.58
CA HIS A 81 -6.75 -13.60 -23.29
C HIS A 81 -7.17 -14.37 -24.54
N ARG A 82 -8.01 -13.77 -25.41
CA ARG A 82 -8.39 -14.36 -26.71
C ARG A 82 -7.21 -14.50 -27.68
N ALA A 83 -6.20 -13.63 -27.58
CA ALA A 83 -4.98 -13.70 -28.38
C ALA A 83 -3.91 -14.64 -27.79
N GLY A 84 -4.21 -15.38 -26.72
CA GLY A 84 -3.31 -16.36 -26.10
C GLY A 84 -2.36 -15.79 -25.03
N TYR A 85 -2.49 -14.51 -24.69
CA TYR A 85 -1.71 -13.88 -23.60
C TYR A 85 -2.49 -13.98 -22.30
N THR A 86 -1.91 -14.66 -21.32
CA THR A 86 -2.49 -14.93 -20.00
C THR A 86 -1.48 -14.83 -18.86
N GLY A 87 -0.25 -14.38 -19.12
CA GLY A 87 0.86 -14.32 -18.18
C GLY A 87 1.71 -15.59 -18.13
N LYS A 88 1.42 -16.60 -18.96
CA LYS A 88 2.13 -17.87 -18.97
C LYS A 88 3.63 -17.68 -19.21
N GLY A 89 4.45 -18.25 -18.33
CA GLY A 89 5.92 -18.14 -18.38
C GLY A 89 6.47 -16.84 -17.79
N VAL A 90 5.65 -16.05 -17.07
CA VAL A 90 6.07 -14.80 -16.43
C VAL A 90 5.90 -14.90 -14.92
N GLY A 91 6.98 -14.60 -14.19
CA GLY A 91 6.98 -14.43 -12.74
C GLY A 91 6.57 -13.01 -12.35
N VAL A 92 5.72 -12.92 -11.33
CA VAL A 92 5.26 -11.68 -10.69
C VAL A 92 5.54 -11.77 -9.20
N ALA A 93 6.40 -10.91 -8.68
CA ALA A 93 6.59 -10.75 -7.24
C ALA A 93 5.47 -9.89 -6.65
N LEU A 94 4.93 -10.32 -5.51
CA LEU A 94 3.95 -9.58 -4.71
C LEU A 94 4.50 -9.45 -3.28
N ILE A 95 5.02 -8.26 -2.98
CA ILE A 95 5.49 -7.88 -1.64
C ILE A 95 4.30 -7.24 -0.92
N ASP A 96 3.73 -7.96 0.05
CA ASP A 96 2.48 -7.59 0.72
C ASP A 96 2.34 -8.27 2.11
N THR A 97 1.12 -8.43 2.58
CA THR A 97 0.68 -9.12 3.81
C THR A 97 0.82 -10.65 3.77
N GLY A 98 1.22 -11.21 2.63
CA GLY A 98 1.29 -12.65 2.33
C GLY A 98 0.19 -13.11 1.38
N VAL A 99 0.20 -14.39 0.97
CA VAL A 99 -0.87 -15.01 0.17
C VAL A 99 -1.18 -16.39 0.73
N VAL A 100 -2.43 -16.65 1.09
CA VAL A 100 -2.85 -17.99 1.56
C VAL A 100 -3.57 -18.77 0.45
N PRO A 101 -3.36 -20.09 0.31
CA PRO A 101 -4.09 -20.91 -0.66
C PRO A 101 -5.60 -20.91 -0.40
N VAL A 102 -6.37 -20.43 -1.38
CA VAL A 102 -7.84 -20.37 -1.36
C VAL A 102 -8.41 -20.85 -2.71
N PRO A 103 -9.69 -21.27 -2.78
CA PRO A 103 -10.33 -21.54 -4.06
C PRO A 103 -10.21 -20.33 -4.99
N GLY A 104 -9.75 -20.56 -6.22
CA GLY A 104 -9.39 -19.50 -7.15
C GLY A 104 -7.90 -19.17 -7.23
N LEU A 105 -7.04 -19.74 -6.37
CA LEU A 105 -5.60 -19.84 -6.60
C LEU A 105 -5.26 -21.29 -6.95
N ILE A 106 -4.76 -21.53 -8.18
CA ILE A 106 -4.41 -22.88 -8.63
C ILE A 106 -3.18 -23.37 -7.85
N ALA A 107 -3.20 -24.63 -7.41
CA ALA A 107 -2.03 -25.28 -6.83
C ALA A 107 -0.82 -25.17 -7.78
N GLY A 108 0.26 -24.54 -7.32
CA GLY A 108 1.48 -24.30 -8.10
C GLY A 108 1.57 -22.93 -8.79
N ASN A 109 0.47 -22.17 -8.94
CA ASN A 109 0.52 -20.80 -9.48
C ASN A 109 1.08 -19.79 -8.46
N VAL A 110 1.03 -20.09 -7.16
CA VAL A 110 1.67 -19.30 -6.11
C VAL A 110 2.80 -20.12 -5.49
N VAL A 111 3.93 -19.47 -5.25
CA VAL A 111 5.02 -19.94 -4.38
C VAL A 111 5.35 -18.87 -3.35
N ASN A 112 5.94 -19.28 -2.24
CA ASN A 112 6.42 -18.37 -1.21
C ASN A 112 7.86 -17.98 -1.53
N GLY A 113 8.15 -16.68 -1.48
CA GLY A 113 9.48 -16.17 -1.16
C GLY A 113 9.64 -16.09 0.37
N PRO A 114 10.57 -15.28 0.88
CA PRO A 114 10.77 -15.12 2.31
C PRO A 114 9.53 -14.52 3.02
N ASP A 115 9.34 -14.94 4.28
CA ASP A 115 8.48 -14.25 5.24
C ASP A 115 9.36 -13.35 6.11
N LEU A 116 9.44 -12.08 5.70
CA LEU A 116 10.20 -11.00 6.30
C LEU A 116 9.37 -10.25 7.35
N SER A 117 8.19 -10.77 7.72
CA SER A 117 7.30 -10.14 8.70
C SER A 117 7.65 -10.48 10.14
N LEU A 118 7.15 -9.64 11.03
CA LEU A 118 7.19 -9.82 12.50
C LEU A 118 6.33 -11.00 13.00
N GLU A 119 5.66 -11.73 12.09
CA GLU A 119 4.87 -12.92 12.37
C GLU A 119 5.56 -14.22 11.93
N SER A 120 6.68 -14.13 11.20
CA SER A 120 7.47 -15.30 10.75
C SER A 120 7.86 -16.23 11.90
N GLN A 121 8.03 -15.69 13.11
CA GLN A 121 8.41 -16.39 14.33
C GLN A 121 7.23 -16.94 15.14
N VAL A 122 5.98 -16.71 14.71
CA VAL A 122 4.79 -17.21 15.40
C VAL A 122 4.39 -18.56 14.79
N PRO A 123 4.42 -19.67 15.56
CA PRO A 123 4.12 -20.99 15.03
C PRO A 123 2.77 -21.06 14.31
N GLY A 124 2.81 -21.46 13.04
CA GLY A 124 1.63 -21.57 12.17
C GLY A 124 1.24 -20.30 11.39
N LEU A 125 1.84 -19.13 11.69
CA LEU A 125 1.62 -17.89 10.92
C LEU A 125 2.64 -17.67 9.79
N LEU A 126 3.72 -18.45 9.76
CA LEU A 126 4.73 -18.42 8.69
C LEU A 126 4.09 -18.55 7.30
N HIS A 127 4.38 -17.59 6.42
CA HIS A 127 3.81 -17.39 5.10
C HIS A 127 2.27 -17.27 5.05
N LYS A 128 1.59 -16.99 6.18
CA LYS A 128 0.14 -16.78 6.20
C LYS A 128 -0.19 -15.33 5.92
N ASP A 129 -1.08 -15.11 4.96
CA ASP A 129 -1.82 -13.85 4.92
C ASP A 129 -2.76 -13.79 6.14
N THR A 130 -2.37 -13.01 7.14
CA THR A 130 -3.10 -12.78 8.39
C THR A 130 -4.01 -11.54 8.28
N TYR A 131 -3.66 -10.61 7.39
CA TYR A 131 -4.42 -9.37 7.17
C TYR A 131 -5.56 -9.56 6.17
N GLY A 132 -5.28 -10.12 4.99
CA GLY A 132 -6.23 -10.47 3.92
C GLY A 132 -6.02 -9.74 2.58
N HIS A 133 -5.12 -8.76 2.53
CA HIS A 133 -4.95 -7.87 1.37
C HIS A 133 -4.13 -8.53 0.26
N GLY A 134 -3.06 -9.26 0.59
CA GLY A 134 -2.19 -9.88 -0.40
C GLY A 134 -2.88 -11.03 -1.12
N THR A 135 -3.71 -11.83 -0.44
CA THR A 135 -4.58 -12.83 -1.10
C THR A 135 -5.61 -12.16 -2.04
N HIS A 136 -6.15 -11.01 -1.64
CA HIS A 136 -7.05 -10.22 -2.49
C HIS A 136 -6.33 -9.67 -3.75
N LEU A 137 -5.09 -9.15 -3.62
CA LEU A 137 -4.30 -8.71 -4.79
C LEU A 137 -3.84 -9.88 -5.67
N ALA A 138 -3.45 -11.03 -5.08
CA ALA A 138 -3.12 -12.24 -5.81
C ALA A 138 -4.27 -12.72 -6.70
N GLY A 139 -5.51 -12.63 -6.20
CA GLY A 139 -6.71 -12.90 -6.99
C GLY A 139 -6.89 -11.96 -8.19
N ILE A 140 -6.58 -10.67 -8.04
CA ILE A 140 -6.63 -9.67 -9.12
C ILE A 140 -5.57 -9.99 -10.19
N ILE A 141 -4.35 -10.31 -9.76
CA ILE A 141 -3.22 -10.57 -10.66
C ILE A 141 -3.42 -11.91 -11.39
N ALA A 142 -3.45 -13.04 -10.67
CA ALA A 142 -3.31 -14.38 -11.27
C ALA A 142 -4.42 -15.37 -10.88
N GLY A 143 -5.51 -14.91 -10.27
CA GLY A 143 -6.62 -15.77 -9.86
C GLY A 143 -7.28 -16.51 -11.04
N ARG A 144 -7.71 -17.75 -10.80
CA ARG A 144 -8.51 -18.57 -11.72
C ARG A 144 -9.35 -19.56 -10.94
N ASP A 145 -10.67 -19.39 -11.01
CA ASP A 145 -11.64 -20.41 -10.64
C ASP A 145 -12.49 -20.78 -11.86
N ALA A 146 -12.47 -22.05 -12.24
CA ALA A 146 -13.29 -22.57 -13.33
C ALA A 146 -14.75 -22.81 -12.92
N ALA A 147 -15.05 -22.94 -11.61
CA ALA A 147 -16.40 -23.19 -11.11
C ALA A 147 -17.25 -21.92 -11.02
N THR A 148 -16.69 -20.81 -10.53
CA THR A 148 -17.36 -19.49 -10.53
C THR A 148 -17.10 -18.65 -11.79
N GLY A 149 -16.12 -19.04 -12.61
CA GLY A 149 -15.65 -18.23 -13.75
C GLY A 149 -14.81 -17.01 -13.35
N PHE A 150 -14.40 -16.91 -12.08
CA PHE A 150 -13.50 -15.85 -11.61
C PHE A 150 -12.12 -15.96 -12.28
N ARG A 151 -11.59 -14.82 -12.73
CA ARG A 151 -10.35 -14.75 -13.50
C ARG A 151 -9.66 -13.41 -13.28
N GLY A 152 -8.41 -13.45 -12.83
CA GLY A 152 -7.49 -12.33 -12.75
C GLY A 152 -6.96 -11.90 -14.11
N ILE A 153 -6.18 -10.81 -14.13
CA ILE A 153 -5.73 -10.18 -15.37
C ILE A 153 -4.64 -11.00 -16.08
N ALA A 154 -3.75 -11.66 -15.35
CA ALA A 154 -2.72 -12.58 -15.84
C ALA A 154 -2.87 -13.99 -15.22
N PRO A 155 -3.94 -14.74 -15.56
CA PRO A 155 -4.38 -15.93 -14.83
C PRO A 155 -3.57 -17.21 -15.09
N ASP A 156 -2.45 -17.15 -15.82
CA ASP A 156 -1.42 -18.20 -15.92
C ASP A 156 -0.01 -17.68 -15.50
N ALA A 157 0.08 -16.49 -14.89
CA ALA A 157 1.33 -16.00 -14.30
C ALA A 157 1.69 -16.72 -13.00
N LYS A 158 2.99 -16.81 -12.72
CA LYS A 158 3.54 -17.36 -11.48
C LYS A 158 3.68 -16.26 -10.43
N LEU A 159 2.93 -16.31 -9.35
CA LEU A 159 3.08 -15.41 -8.21
C LEU A 159 4.17 -15.92 -7.27
N THR A 160 5.09 -15.03 -6.89
CA THR A 160 5.99 -15.20 -5.75
C THR A 160 5.54 -14.27 -4.64
N SER A 161 4.98 -14.81 -3.56
CA SER A 161 4.52 -14.02 -2.42
C SER A 161 5.66 -13.79 -1.44
N LEU A 162 5.99 -12.52 -1.20
CA LEU A 162 6.84 -12.10 -0.09
C LEU A 162 5.93 -11.48 0.97
N LYS A 163 5.99 -12.02 2.19
CA LYS A 163 5.24 -11.50 3.32
C LYS A 163 6.12 -10.54 4.10
N VAL A 164 5.71 -9.27 4.19
CA VAL A 164 6.38 -8.24 5.00
C VAL A 164 5.51 -7.75 6.16
N ALA A 165 4.17 -7.77 6.00
CA ALA A 165 3.27 -7.19 6.98
C ALA A 165 2.81 -8.18 8.06
N ALA A 166 2.55 -7.65 9.26
CA ALA A 166 1.84 -8.35 10.33
C ALA A 166 0.29 -8.31 10.14
N ALA A 167 -0.47 -8.98 11.00
CA ALA A 167 -1.94 -9.09 10.95
C ALA A 167 -2.72 -7.76 11.02
N ASN A 168 -2.06 -6.62 11.26
CA ASN A 168 -2.64 -5.28 11.23
C ASN A 168 -2.25 -4.46 9.98
N GLY A 169 -1.43 -5.02 9.08
CA GLY A 169 -0.89 -4.32 7.91
C GLY A 169 0.41 -3.53 8.16
N ALA A 170 0.98 -3.55 9.37
CA ALA A 170 2.21 -2.82 9.67
C ALA A 170 3.44 -3.41 8.96
N VAL A 171 4.23 -2.53 8.31
CA VAL A 171 5.46 -2.82 7.57
C VAL A 171 6.45 -1.69 7.76
N ASP A 172 7.67 -1.99 8.20
CA ASP A 172 8.78 -1.04 8.25
C ASP A 172 9.47 -0.90 6.89
N VAL A 173 10.08 0.27 6.66
CA VAL A 173 10.88 0.55 5.46
C VAL A 173 11.98 -0.49 5.25
N SER A 174 12.70 -0.91 6.31
CA SER A 174 13.77 -1.92 6.21
C SER A 174 13.27 -3.26 5.63
N GLN A 175 12.06 -3.69 6.01
CA GLN A 175 11.45 -4.93 5.51
C GLN A 175 11.14 -4.83 4.01
N MET A 176 10.76 -3.65 3.52
CA MET A 176 10.56 -3.40 2.08
C MET A 176 11.89 -3.40 1.32
N LEU A 177 12.97 -2.84 1.88
CA LEU A 177 14.30 -2.87 1.25
C LEU A 177 14.79 -4.32 1.11
N ALA A 178 14.74 -5.10 2.18
CA ALA A 178 15.12 -6.51 2.19
C ALA A 178 14.29 -7.33 1.18
N ALA A 179 12.97 -7.10 1.12
CA ALA A 179 12.07 -7.78 0.19
C ALA A 179 12.37 -7.44 -1.28
N ILE A 180 12.66 -6.18 -1.59
CA ILE A 180 13.00 -5.75 -2.95
C ILE A 180 14.37 -6.30 -3.36
N ASP A 181 15.38 -6.24 -2.48
CA ASP A 181 16.71 -6.83 -2.75
C ASP A 181 16.62 -8.35 -3.01
N TRP A 182 15.78 -9.07 -2.25
CA TRP A 182 15.58 -10.52 -2.45
C TRP A 182 14.98 -10.81 -3.81
N VAL A 183 13.95 -10.04 -4.20
CA VAL A 183 13.32 -10.11 -5.52
C VAL A 183 14.30 -9.75 -6.64
N VAL A 184 15.25 -8.84 -6.40
CA VAL A 184 16.32 -8.54 -7.36
C VAL A 184 17.26 -9.73 -7.53
N GLU A 185 17.76 -10.30 -6.45
CA GLU A 185 18.71 -11.43 -6.50
C GLU A 185 18.07 -12.65 -7.18
N HIS A 186 16.99 -13.17 -6.60
CA HIS A 186 16.37 -14.47 -6.91
C HIS A 186 15.49 -14.45 -8.18
N ARG A 187 15.53 -13.37 -8.97
CA ARG A 187 14.62 -13.14 -10.13
C ARG A 187 14.69 -14.18 -11.25
N ASN A 188 15.73 -15.03 -11.29
CA ASN A 188 15.94 -16.02 -12.35
C ASN A 188 15.93 -17.47 -11.85
N ASP A 189 15.64 -17.70 -10.56
CA ASP A 189 15.79 -19.00 -9.90
C ASP A 189 14.77 -20.04 -10.37
N ASP A 190 13.58 -19.59 -10.78
CA ASP A 190 12.69 -20.32 -11.69
C ASP A 190 12.90 -19.78 -13.12
N PRO A 191 13.80 -20.38 -13.93
CA PRO A 191 14.05 -19.93 -15.30
C PRO A 191 12.88 -20.23 -16.26
N ALA A 192 11.84 -20.96 -15.84
CA ALA A 192 10.60 -21.11 -16.60
C ALA A 192 9.57 -20.00 -16.28
N HIS A 193 9.72 -19.31 -15.15
CA HIS A 193 8.87 -18.20 -14.72
C HIS A 193 9.69 -17.07 -14.06
N PRO A 194 10.71 -16.50 -14.74
CA PRO A 194 11.55 -15.47 -14.14
C PRO A 194 10.72 -14.26 -13.69
N ILE A 195 11.11 -13.64 -12.59
CA ILE A 195 10.40 -12.48 -12.03
C ILE A 195 10.65 -11.28 -12.93
N LYS A 196 9.63 -10.89 -13.69
CA LYS A 196 9.66 -9.78 -14.65
C LYS A 196 8.71 -8.64 -14.28
N VAL A 197 7.86 -8.83 -13.28
CA VAL A 197 6.99 -7.80 -12.72
C VAL A 197 7.09 -7.83 -11.19
N LEU A 198 7.08 -6.66 -10.55
CA LEU A 198 7.04 -6.50 -9.10
C LEU A 198 5.89 -5.55 -8.73
N ASN A 199 4.94 -6.06 -7.94
CA ASN A 199 3.82 -5.27 -7.42
C ASN A 199 4.15 -4.72 -6.02
N LEU A 200 4.20 -3.39 -5.89
CA LEU A 200 4.34 -2.68 -4.61
C LEU A 200 3.06 -1.91 -4.28
N SER A 201 2.25 -2.47 -3.38
CA SER A 201 1.01 -1.84 -2.88
C SER A 201 1.23 -1.15 -1.52
N TYR A 202 2.37 -0.47 -1.40
CA TYR A 202 2.90 0.15 -0.18
C TYR A 202 3.43 1.55 -0.49
N GLY A 203 3.37 2.46 0.50
CA GLY A 203 4.12 3.71 0.44
C GLY A 203 4.11 4.52 1.73
N THR A 204 5.04 5.46 1.85
CA THR A 204 5.20 6.38 3.00
C THR A 204 5.06 7.85 2.61
N ASP A 205 4.79 8.71 3.58
CA ASP A 205 4.87 10.17 3.50
C ASP A 205 6.31 10.70 3.74
N SER A 206 7.30 9.92 3.31
CA SER A 206 8.73 10.24 3.33
C SER A 206 9.02 11.72 3.04
N THR A 207 9.80 12.35 3.92
CA THR A 207 10.26 13.74 3.72
C THR A 207 11.49 13.84 2.79
N LEU A 208 12.08 12.71 2.40
CA LEU A 208 13.22 12.65 1.49
C LEU A 208 12.83 12.90 0.03
N ARG A 209 13.77 13.52 -0.71
CA ARG A 209 13.75 13.59 -2.17
C ARG A 209 14.00 12.21 -2.77
N ARG A 210 13.45 11.93 -3.97
CA ARG A 210 13.65 10.62 -4.65
C ARG A 210 15.12 10.29 -4.92
N GLU A 211 15.99 11.29 -5.03
CA GLU A 211 17.43 11.09 -5.17
C GLU A 211 18.11 10.54 -3.91
N GLN A 212 17.51 10.70 -2.73
CA GLN A 212 18.10 10.30 -1.44
C GLN A 212 17.34 9.15 -0.75
N ASN A 213 16.07 8.92 -1.12
CA ASN A 213 15.23 7.93 -0.47
C ASN A 213 15.71 6.47 -0.76
N PRO A 214 15.83 5.60 0.25
CA PRO A 214 16.23 4.21 0.05
C PRO A 214 15.19 3.38 -0.72
N LEU A 215 13.88 3.60 -0.52
CA LEU A 215 12.81 2.90 -1.25
C LEU A 215 12.88 3.17 -2.76
N THR A 216 13.19 4.40 -3.17
CA THR A 216 13.34 4.74 -4.59
C THR A 216 14.61 4.11 -5.18
N ALA A 217 15.72 4.10 -4.45
CA ALA A 217 16.95 3.40 -4.85
C ALA A 217 16.73 1.87 -5.00
N ALA A 218 15.97 1.23 -4.11
CA ALA A 218 15.60 -0.18 -4.22
C ALA A 218 14.75 -0.44 -5.49
N VAL A 219 13.77 0.42 -5.76
CA VAL A 219 12.94 0.35 -6.97
C VAL A 219 13.76 0.58 -8.24
N GLU A 220 14.73 1.51 -8.25
CA GLU A 220 15.66 1.70 -9.36
C GLU A 220 16.55 0.48 -9.59
N ASN A 221 17.00 -0.20 -8.53
CA ASN A 221 17.80 -1.43 -8.65
C ASN A 221 16.97 -2.58 -9.25
N ALA A 222 15.70 -2.74 -8.84
CA ALA A 222 14.78 -3.71 -9.46
C ALA A 222 14.46 -3.39 -10.93
N TRP A 223 14.25 -2.12 -11.24
CA TRP A 223 14.06 -1.64 -12.62
C TRP A 223 15.28 -1.95 -13.50
N LYS A 224 16.49 -1.62 -13.02
CA LYS A 224 17.78 -1.91 -13.68
C LYS A 224 18.02 -3.42 -13.84
N ALA A 225 17.56 -4.23 -12.89
CA ALA A 225 17.63 -5.69 -12.95
C ALA A 225 16.70 -6.32 -14.01
N GLY A 226 15.88 -5.50 -14.69
CA GLY A 226 15.00 -5.89 -15.79
C GLY A 226 13.59 -6.24 -15.35
N ILE A 227 13.12 -5.73 -14.21
CA ILE A 227 11.80 -5.98 -13.62
C ILE A 227 10.90 -4.77 -13.82
N VAL A 228 9.67 -4.97 -14.29
CA VAL A 228 8.62 -3.95 -14.35
C VAL A 228 8.08 -3.72 -12.94
N VAL A 229 8.57 -2.67 -12.27
CA VAL A 229 8.02 -2.29 -10.96
C VAL A 229 6.75 -1.48 -11.15
N VAL A 230 5.67 -1.89 -10.49
CA VAL A 230 4.34 -1.26 -10.50
C VAL A 230 4.02 -0.83 -9.07
N VAL A 231 3.68 0.45 -8.88
CA VAL A 231 3.53 1.05 -7.54
C VAL A 231 2.19 1.78 -7.42
N ALA A 232 1.49 1.53 -6.32
CA ALA A 232 0.30 2.28 -5.94
C ALA A 232 0.64 3.75 -5.63
N ALA A 233 -0.12 4.72 -6.17
CA ALA A 233 0.21 6.15 -5.97
C ALA A 233 0.00 6.66 -4.54
N GLY A 234 -0.95 6.08 -3.80
CA GLY A 234 -1.39 6.54 -2.48
C GLY A 234 -2.91 6.73 -2.40
N ASN A 235 -3.44 6.66 -1.18
CA ASN A 235 -4.88 6.62 -0.89
C ASN A 235 -5.40 7.86 -0.13
N THR A 236 -4.70 9.00 -0.20
CA THR A 236 -5.02 10.23 0.58
C THR A 236 -5.87 11.26 -0.17
N GLY A 237 -6.08 11.08 -1.48
CA GLY A 237 -6.64 12.11 -2.37
C GLY A 237 -5.69 13.28 -2.65
N GLY A 238 -4.46 13.24 -2.13
CA GLY A 238 -3.47 14.32 -2.22
C GLY A 238 -2.17 13.85 -2.87
N GLU A 239 -1.10 13.89 -2.10
CA GLU A 239 0.26 13.68 -2.61
C GLU A 239 0.58 12.21 -2.92
N ILE A 240 1.42 12.02 -3.93
CA ILE A 240 1.97 10.72 -4.32
C ILE A 240 3.03 10.31 -3.30
N THR A 241 2.87 9.12 -2.72
CA THR A 241 3.74 8.59 -1.65
C THR A 241 5.08 8.04 -2.19
N SER A 242 6.07 7.82 -1.33
CA SER A 242 7.31 7.11 -1.70
C SER A 242 7.08 5.59 -1.64
N PRO A 243 7.53 4.77 -2.60
CA PRO A 243 8.45 5.09 -3.71
C PRO A 243 7.79 5.61 -5.00
N ALA A 244 6.48 5.79 -5.06
CA ALA A 244 5.79 6.31 -6.26
C ALA A 244 6.20 7.74 -6.67
N ILE A 245 6.91 8.48 -5.81
CA ILE A 245 7.62 9.73 -6.18
C ILE A 245 8.67 9.53 -7.29
N ASP A 246 9.19 8.31 -7.49
CA ASP A 246 10.22 8.03 -8.51
C ASP A 246 9.67 7.94 -9.94
N PHE A 247 10.51 8.27 -10.94
CA PHE A 247 10.15 8.30 -12.35
C PHE A 247 10.29 6.97 -13.10
N ASN A 248 11.03 5.98 -12.57
CA ASN A 248 11.13 4.66 -13.21
C ASN A 248 9.83 3.82 -13.08
N PRO A 249 9.30 3.52 -11.87
CA PRO A 249 8.18 2.59 -11.71
C PRO A 249 6.92 3.06 -12.45
N VAL A 250 6.04 2.13 -12.81
CA VAL A 250 4.69 2.43 -13.31
C VAL A 250 3.82 2.84 -12.12
N VAL A 251 3.54 4.13 -12.00
CA VAL A 251 2.76 4.70 -10.88
C VAL A 251 1.28 4.78 -11.23
N VAL A 252 0.46 4.13 -10.40
CA VAL A 252 -0.93 3.81 -10.72
C VAL A 252 -1.91 4.56 -9.82
N GLY A 253 -2.81 5.34 -10.45
CA GLY A 253 -3.97 5.93 -9.80
C GLY A 253 -5.24 5.09 -10.00
N ALA A 254 -6.20 5.24 -9.08
CA ALA A 254 -7.41 4.42 -9.05
C ALA A 254 -8.61 5.12 -9.70
N THR A 255 -9.28 4.44 -10.63
CA THR A 255 -10.59 4.85 -11.15
C THR A 255 -11.74 4.07 -10.50
N ASP A 256 -12.90 4.73 -10.48
CA ASP A 256 -14.20 4.11 -10.29
C ASP A 256 -14.81 3.88 -11.68
N THR A 257 -15.20 2.63 -11.98
CA THR A 257 -15.92 2.27 -13.22
C THR A 257 -17.43 2.33 -13.05
N VAL A 258 -17.92 2.72 -11.86
CA VAL A 258 -19.34 2.90 -11.50
C VAL A 258 -20.25 1.71 -11.87
N GLY A 259 -19.68 0.50 -11.90
CA GLY A 259 -20.38 -0.74 -12.25
C GLY A 259 -20.48 -1.05 -13.76
N THR A 260 -19.93 -0.21 -14.64
CA THR A 260 -19.99 -0.41 -16.10
C THR A 260 -18.69 -0.98 -16.67
N THR A 261 -18.71 -1.29 -17.98
CA THR A 261 -17.53 -1.64 -18.79
C THR A 261 -17.23 -0.58 -19.86
N ALA A 262 -17.83 0.61 -19.76
CA ALA A 262 -17.77 1.65 -20.78
C ALA A 262 -17.09 2.90 -20.20
N PRO A 263 -15.86 3.27 -20.62
CA PRO A 263 -15.03 4.28 -19.94
C PRO A 263 -15.45 5.74 -20.22
N ALA A 264 -16.75 6.00 -20.29
CA ALA A 264 -17.35 7.29 -20.56
C ALA A 264 -17.88 7.98 -19.29
N ASP A 265 -18.36 7.21 -18.31
CA ASP A 265 -18.80 7.65 -17.00
C ASP A 265 -17.77 7.41 -15.88
N ASP A 266 -16.75 6.57 -16.13
CA ASP A 266 -15.48 6.41 -15.40
C ASP A 266 -14.95 7.72 -14.79
N ARG A 267 -14.47 7.66 -13.54
CA ARG A 267 -14.00 8.81 -12.76
C ARG A 267 -12.74 8.47 -11.98
N LEU A 268 -11.97 9.49 -11.60
CA LEU A 268 -10.96 9.34 -10.55
C LEU A 268 -11.66 8.96 -9.24
N SER A 269 -11.11 8.00 -8.51
CA SER A 269 -11.52 7.75 -7.13
C SER A 269 -11.02 8.87 -6.24
N ALA A 270 -11.88 9.48 -5.43
CA ALA A 270 -11.52 10.64 -4.59
C ALA A 270 -10.38 10.38 -3.58
N PHE A 271 -10.09 9.11 -3.26
CA PHE A 271 -8.94 8.72 -2.45
C PHE A 271 -7.63 8.62 -3.24
N SER A 272 -7.64 8.58 -4.58
CA SER A 272 -6.43 8.40 -5.36
C SER A 272 -5.54 9.64 -5.23
N SER A 273 -4.33 9.47 -4.71
CA SER A 273 -3.27 10.47 -4.85
C SER A 273 -3.03 10.77 -6.34
N VAL A 274 -2.70 12.02 -6.67
CA VAL A 274 -2.60 12.50 -8.07
C VAL A 274 -1.40 13.38 -8.37
N THR A 275 -0.95 14.17 -7.39
CA THR A 275 0.11 15.17 -7.56
C THR A 275 0.91 15.29 -6.27
N GLY A 276 2.15 14.76 -6.26
CA GLY A 276 3.07 14.95 -5.14
C GLY A 276 3.94 16.19 -5.28
N MET A 277 4.60 16.57 -4.18
CA MET A 277 5.79 17.40 -4.20
C MET A 277 6.78 16.92 -5.28
N THR A 278 7.50 17.87 -5.89
CA THR A 278 8.45 17.66 -7.01
C THR A 278 7.87 17.37 -8.40
N ASN A 279 6.59 17.69 -8.65
CA ASN A 279 5.91 17.57 -9.97
C ASN A 279 5.69 16.13 -10.47
N ARG A 280 5.77 15.10 -9.61
CA ARG A 280 5.39 13.74 -10.00
C ARG A 280 3.90 13.69 -10.33
N ARG A 281 3.58 13.07 -11.47
CA ARG A 281 2.22 12.74 -11.94
C ARG A 281 2.01 11.24 -11.93
N LEU A 282 0.77 10.80 -12.04
CA LEU A 282 0.43 9.41 -12.36
C LEU A 282 0.92 9.03 -13.77
N ASP A 283 1.34 7.78 -13.96
CA ASP A 283 1.68 7.24 -15.28
C ASP A 283 0.43 6.66 -15.97
N VAL A 284 -0.36 5.89 -15.22
CA VAL A 284 -1.55 5.19 -15.70
C VAL A 284 -2.66 5.21 -14.65
N LEU A 285 -3.89 5.14 -15.11
CA LEU A 285 -5.10 4.97 -14.31
C LEU A 285 -5.65 3.56 -14.54
N ALA A 286 -6.06 2.88 -13.49
CA ALA A 286 -6.74 1.57 -13.61
C ALA A 286 -7.90 1.47 -12.61
N PRO A 287 -8.91 0.61 -12.88
CA PRO A 287 -9.98 0.34 -11.93
C PRO A 287 -9.38 -0.08 -10.58
N GLY A 288 -9.75 0.65 -9.52
CA GLY A 288 -9.22 0.40 -8.17
C GLY A 288 -10.26 0.50 -7.07
N ARG A 289 -11.44 1.06 -7.33
CA ARG A 289 -12.52 1.20 -6.35
C ARG A 289 -13.51 0.05 -6.43
N SER A 290 -13.84 -0.50 -5.27
CA SER A 290 -14.86 -1.54 -5.09
C SER A 290 -14.64 -2.84 -5.89
N LEU A 291 -13.38 -3.20 -6.16
CA LEU A 291 -13.05 -4.43 -6.90
C LEU A 291 -13.37 -5.68 -6.08
N VAL A 292 -14.08 -6.62 -6.69
CA VAL A 292 -14.31 -7.95 -6.11
C VAL A 292 -13.14 -8.88 -6.49
N SER A 293 -12.47 -9.46 -5.49
CA SER A 293 -11.40 -10.46 -5.66
C SER A 293 -11.56 -11.61 -4.67
N LEU A 294 -10.59 -12.52 -4.61
CA LEU A 294 -10.59 -13.68 -3.70
C LEU A 294 -10.60 -13.24 -2.23
N ARG A 295 -11.30 -14.03 -1.40
CA ARG A 295 -11.42 -13.82 0.05
C ARG A 295 -10.40 -14.67 0.80
N ASN A 296 -9.93 -14.13 1.92
CA ASN A 296 -9.17 -14.86 2.94
C ASN A 296 -10.03 -14.99 4.22
N PRO A 297 -10.77 -16.11 4.42
CA PRO A 297 -11.74 -16.21 5.51
C PRO A 297 -11.08 -16.17 6.89
N GLY A 298 -11.57 -15.30 7.77
CA GLY A 298 -11.06 -15.15 9.13
C GLY A 298 -9.83 -14.24 9.29
N SER A 299 -9.33 -13.64 8.21
CA SER A 299 -8.28 -12.62 8.27
C SER A 299 -8.74 -11.35 9.02
N PHE A 300 -7.81 -10.44 9.32
CA PHE A 300 -8.14 -9.16 9.96
C PHE A 300 -9.19 -8.35 9.16
N VAL A 301 -8.99 -8.17 7.85
CA VAL A 301 -9.97 -7.41 7.04
C VAL A 301 -11.28 -8.17 6.86
N ASP A 302 -11.26 -9.50 6.72
CA ASP A 302 -12.50 -10.30 6.61
C ASP A 302 -13.33 -10.25 7.88
N SER A 303 -12.70 -10.32 9.05
CA SER A 303 -13.37 -10.25 10.35
C SER A 303 -13.88 -8.84 10.67
N ARG A 304 -13.14 -7.78 10.29
CA ARG A 304 -13.53 -6.38 10.53
C ARG A 304 -14.57 -5.84 9.54
N ASN A 305 -14.60 -6.33 8.30
CA ASN A 305 -15.48 -5.80 7.24
C ASN A 305 -16.43 -6.87 6.69
N PRO A 306 -17.35 -7.44 7.48
CA PRO A 306 -18.24 -8.52 7.03
C PRO A 306 -19.18 -8.11 5.88
N SER A 307 -19.44 -6.81 5.70
CA SER A 307 -20.20 -6.25 4.57
C SER A 307 -19.45 -6.33 3.24
N ALA A 308 -18.12 -6.39 3.24
CA ALA A 308 -17.29 -6.48 2.04
C ALA A 308 -17.22 -7.90 1.45
N ARG A 309 -17.77 -8.91 2.15
CA ARG A 309 -17.88 -10.30 1.68
C ARG A 309 -18.85 -10.41 0.50
N VAL A 310 -18.49 -11.18 -0.51
CA VAL A 310 -19.29 -11.42 -1.72
C VAL A 310 -19.50 -12.92 -1.88
N GLY A 311 -20.43 -13.45 -1.08
CA GLY A 311 -20.54 -14.89 -0.83
C GLY A 311 -19.32 -15.43 -0.07
N GLU A 312 -19.11 -16.74 -0.10
CA GLU A 312 -18.03 -17.36 0.69
C GLU A 312 -16.63 -17.17 0.10
N LEU A 313 -16.51 -17.06 -1.22
CA LEU A 313 -15.22 -17.13 -1.93
C LEU A 313 -14.59 -15.78 -2.24
N HIS A 314 -15.36 -14.68 -2.17
CA HIS A 314 -14.92 -13.37 -2.67
C HIS A 314 -15.11 -12.25 -1.65
N PHE A 315 -14.32 -11.19 -1.83
CA PHE A 315 -14.22 -10.02 -0.96
C PHE A 315 -14.01 -8.77 -1.81
N ARG A 316 -14.49 -7.60 -1.35
CA ARG A 316 -14.51 -6.36 -2.14
C ARG A 316 -13.68 -5.24 -1.50
N GLY A 317 -12.72 -4.67 -2.23
CA GLY A 317 -11.81 -3.63 -1.72
C GLY A 317 -11.64 -2.42 -2.64
N SER A 318 -11.09 -1.33 -2.11
CA SER A 318 -10.91 -0.04 -2.77
C SER A 318 -9.52 0.56 -2.50
N GLY A 319 -8.76 0.88 -3.54
CA GLY A 319 -7.46 1.50 -3.37
C GLY A 319 -6.64 1.61 -4.65
N THR A 320 -5.59 2.41 -4.58
CA THR A 320 -4.52 2.39 -5.59
C THR A 320 -3.74 1.07 -5.58
N SER A 321 -3.80 0.30 -4.48
CA SER A 321 -3.32 -1.08 -4.36
C SER A 321 -4.00 -2.04 -5.33
N GLN A 322 -5.34 -2.00 -5.41
CA GLN A 322 -6.13 -2.81 -6.33
C GLN A 322 -5.87 -2.40 -7.79
N ALA A 323 -5.75 -1.09 -8.05
CA ALA A 323 -5.37 -0.58 -9.36
C ALA A 323 -3.95 -1.03 -9.77
N ALA A 324 -2.98 -1.00 -8.84
CA ALA A 324 -1.63 -1.51 -9.06
C ALA A 324 -1.63 -3.01 -9.38
N ALA A 325 -2.42 -3.83 -8.67
CA ALA A 325 -2.58 -5.25 -8.98
C ALA A 325 -3.18 -5.50 -10.39
N VAL A 326 -4.15 -4.69 -10.83
CA VAL A 326 -4.67 -4.73 -12.20
C VAL A 326 -3.57 -4.42 -13.23
N VAL A 327 -2.74 -3.39 -12.98
CA VAL A 327 -1.62 -3.01 -13.87
C VAL A 327 -0.49 -4.05 -13.84
N SER A 328 -0.20 -4.67 -12.69
CA SER A 328 0.79 -5.75 -12.56
C SER A 328 0.42 -6.98 -13.40
N GLY A 329 -0.86 -7.36 -13.41
CA GLY A 329 -1.36 -8.38 -14.33
C GLY A 329 -1.24 -7.93 -15.79
N ALA A 330 -1.60 -6.70 -16.13
CA ALA A 330 -1.44 -6.18 -17.50
C ALA A 330 0.04 -6.12 -17.95
N ALA A 331 0.97 -5.80 -17.06
CA ALA A 331 2.40 -5.86 -17.31
C ALA A 331 2.85 -7.30 -17.62
N ALA A 332 2.38 -8.30 -16.87
CA ALA A 332 2.70 -9.71 -17.13
C ALA A 332 2.16 -10.20 -18.50
N LEU A 333 0.98 -9.73 -18.92
CA LEU A 333 0.46 -9.97 -20.27
C LEU A 333 1.39 -9.37 -21.35
N LEU A 334 1.87 -8.14 -21.15
CA LEU A 334 2.76 -7.46 -22.08
C LEU A 334 4.16 -8.07 -22.12
N VAL A 335 4.70 -8.55 -20.98
CA VAL A 335 5.96 -9.30 -20.95
C VAL A 335 5.84 -10.63 -21.70
N GLN A 336 4.72 -11.37 -21.55
CA GLN A 336 4.49 -12.57 -22.37
C GLN A 336 4.40 -12.23 -23.87
N ARG A 337 3.77 -11.11 -24.22
CA ARG A 337 3.65 -10.63 -25.61
C ARG A 337 4.98 -10.17 -26.21
N TYR A 338 5.84 -9.56 -25.39
CA TYR A 338 7.08 -8.89 -25.77
C TYR A 338 8.24 -9.29 -24.82
N PRO A 339 8.72 -10.55 -24.84
CA PRO A 339 9.67 -11.06 -23.83
C PRO A 339 11.05 -10.39 -23.83
N ALA A 340 11.41 -9.70 -24.91
CA ALA A 340 12.64 -8.92 -25.04
C ALA A 340 12.47 -7.42 -24.70
N ALA A 341 11.27 -6.98 -24.30
CA ALA A 341 11.02 -5.59 -23.92
C ALA A 341 11.71 -5.23 -22.60
N THR A 342 12.25 -4.02 -22.53
CA THR A 342 12.74 -3.43 -21.27
C THR A 342 11.56 -2.96 -20.41
N PRO A 343 11.75 -2.76 -19.09
CA PRO A 343 10.73 -2.14 -18.25
C PRO A 343 10.24 -0.78 -18.76
N ALA A 344 11.13 0.00 -19.40
CA ALA A 344 10.79 1.29 -20.00
C ALA A 344 9.82 1.14 -21.20
N ASP A 345 9.99 0.12 -22.04
CA ASP A 345 9.10 -0.15 -23.17
C ASP A 345 7.71 -0.60 -22.70
N ILE A 346 7.66 -1.46 -21.68
CA ILE A 346 6.39 -1.90 -21.06
C ILE A 346 5.66 -0.70 -20.44
N LYS A 347 6.36 0.13 -19.66
CA LYS A 347 5.81 1.37 -19.07
C LYS A 347 5.30 2.33 -20.13
N MET A 348 6.12 2.67 -21.13
CA MET A 348 5.71 3.59 -22.18
C MET A 348 4.57 3.04 -23.04
N THR A 349 4.48 1.71 -23.21
CA THR A 349 3.34 1.06 -23.86
C THR A 349 2.06 1.20 -23.04
N LEU A 350 2.09 0.94 -21.73
CA LEU A 350 0.94 1.13 -20.82
C LEU A 350 0.45 2.59 -20.82
N MET A 351 1.37 3.56 -20.69
CA MET A 351 1.06 5.00 -20.70
C MET A 351 0.51 5.48 -22.06
N THR A 352 1.07 4.97 -23.16
CA THR A 352 0.76 5.47 -24.52
C THR A 352 -0.47 4.79 -25.12
N ARG A 353 -0.70 3.49 -24.85
CA ARG A 353 -1.80 2.72 -25.43
C ARG A 353 -3.10 2.79 -24.63
N GLY A 354 -3.14 3.51 -23.51
CA GLY A 354 -4.37 3.76 -22.76
C GLY A 354 -5.37 4.73 -23.42
N LEU A 355 -6.55 4.83 -22.81
CA LEU A 355 -7.67 5.71 -23.18
C LEU A 355 -7.66 7.04 -22.42
N ARG A 356 -8.09 8.13 -23.07
CA ARG A 356 -8.26 9.44 -22.43
C ARG A 356 -9.69 9.60 -21.92
N LEU A 357 -9.90 9.35 -20.63
CA LEU A 357 -11.18 9.57 -19.95
C LEU A 357 -11.64 11.03 -20.10
N LYS A 358 -12.97 11.25 -20.13
CA LYS A 358 -13.54 12.60 -20.18
C LYS A 358 -13.40 13.33 -18.84
N ASN A 359 -13.59 12.60 -17.74
CA ASN A 359 -13.81 13.13 -16.40
C ASN A 359 -12.55 13.11 -15.52
N VAL A 360 -11.36 12.88 -16.12
CA VAL A 360 -10.08 12.65 -15.40
C VAL A 360 -8.88 13.32 -16.10
N ARG A 361 -9.13 14.37 -16.89
CA ARG A 361 -8.14 14.97 -17.82
C ARG A 361 -7.04 15.75 -17.12
N GLU A 362 -7.35 16.30 -15.96
CA GLU A 362 -6.48 17.09 -15.09
C GLU A 362 -5.26 16.31 -14.59
N THR A 363 -5.37 14.98 -14.42
CA THR A 363 -4.23 14.10 -14.10
C THR A 363 -3.18 14.08 -15.23
N GLY A 364 -3.62 14.19 -16.49
CA GLY A 364 -2.82 13.96 -17.69
C GLY A 364 -2.57 12.49 -18.04
N ALA A 365 -2.84 11.56 -17.10
CA ALA A 365 -2.68 10.13 -17.30
C ALA A 365 -3.79 9.53 -18.18
N LYS A 366 -3.61 8.27 -18.57
CA LYS A 366 -4.60 7.51 -19.35
C LYS A 366 -5.14 6.32 -18.56
N ALA A 367 -6.39 5.96 -18.81
CA ALA A 367 -6.96 4.69 -18.35
C ALA A 367 -6.34 3.52 -19.12
N LEU A 368 -6.03 2.44 -18.41
CA LEU A 368 -5.45 1.21 -18.95
C LEU A 368 -6.37 0.57 -20.01
N ASP A 369 -5.81 0.33 -21.20
CA ASP A 369 -6.42 -0.48 -22.26
C ASP A 369 -5.42 -1.54 -22.70
N VAL A 370 -5.56 -2.72 -22.09
CA VAL A 370 -4.73 -3.91 -22.35
C VAL A 370 -4.95 -4.41 -23.78
N GLY A 371 -6.15 -4.21 -24.33
CA GLY A 371 -6.46 -4.54 -25.72
C GLY A 371 -5.55 -3.78 -26.67
N LEU A 372 -5.56 -2.45 -26.61
CA LEU A 372 -4.66 -1.59 -27.40
C LEU A 372 -3.17 -1.88 -27.11
N ALA A 373 -2.81 -2.10 -25.84
CA ALA A 373 -1.42 -2.37 -25.47
C ALA A 373 -0.86 -3.69 -26.06
N VAL A 374 -1.72 -4.68 -26.32
CA VAL A 374 -1.35 -5.98 -26.90
C VAL A 374 -1.52 -6.02 -28.42
N THR A 375 -2.49 -5.28 -29.00
CA THR A 375 -2.71 -5.25 -30.46
C THR A 375 -1.80 -4.27 -31.19
N ASP A 376 -1.51 -3.12 -30.60
CA ASP A 376 -0.67 -2.11 -31.23
C ASP A 376 0.83 -2.46 -31.07
N PRO A 377 1.71 -1.96 -31.96
CA PRO A 377 3.16 -2.11 -31.78
C PRO A 377 3.65 -1.55 -30.43
N LEU A 378 4.56 -2.29 -29.79
CA LEU A 378 5.31 -1.89 -28.61
C LEU A 378 5.87 -0.47 -28.76
N VAL A 379 5.72 0.37 -27.74
CA VAL A 379 6.26 1.72 -27.70
C VAL A 379 7.65 1.67 -27.09
N THR A 380 8.66 1.60 -27.95
CA THR A 380 10.07 1.55 -27.54
C THR A 380 10.52 2.87 -26.90
N SER A 381 11.29 2.78 -25.82
CA SER A 381 11.83 3.93 -25.07
C SER A 381 13.33 3.78 -24.83
N SER A 382 14.02 4.90 -24.64
CA SER A 382 15.31 4.85 -23.94
C SER A 382 15.06 4.36 -22.50
N PRO A 383 15.93 3.51 -21.91
CA PRO A 383 15.83 3.18 -20.50
C PRO A 383 15.98 4.44 -19.65
N TYR A 384 15.03 4.64 -18.72
CA TYR A 384 15.19 5.57 -17.62
C TYR A 384 16.04 4.91 -16.53
N TYR A 385 17.01 5.64 -15.97
CA TYR A 385 17.77 5.27 -14.76
C TYR A 385 18.56 6.50 -14.29
N PHE A 386 18.30 7.00 -13.08
CA PHE A 386 18.99 8.18 -12.53
C PHE A 386 19.39 8.03 -11.06
N ALA A 387 20.01 6.88 -10.79
CA ALA A 387 20.82 6.53 -9.62
C ALA A 387 20.53 7.32 -8.33
N ALA A 388 19.34 7.13 -7.76
CA ALA A 388 19.05 7.52 -6.40
C ALA A 388 20.12 6.96 -5.46
N GLU A 389 20.75 7.84 -4.67
CA GLU A 389 21.86 7.54 -3.77
C GLU A 389 21.43 6.68 -2.57
N GLY A 390 20.13 6.67 -2.21
CA GLY A 390 19.54 5.77 -1.21
C GLY A 390 20.13 5.91 0.20
N ASN A 391 20.99 6.90 0.41
CA ASN A 391 21.78 7.21 1.60
C ASN A 391 21.10 8.23 2.53
N GLY A 392 19.87 8.62 2.22
CA GLY A 392 19.04 9.41 3.14
C GLY A 392 18.65 8.60 4.37
N SER A 393 18.24 9.31 5.41
CA SER A 393 17.84 8.73 6.70
C SER A 393 16.68 7.73 6.55
N LEU A 394 16.80 6.57 7.20
CA LEU A 394 15.75 5.55 7.29
C LEU A 394 14.50 6.13 7.98
N GLU A 395 14.70 6.95 9.01
CA GLU A 395 13.63 7.67 9.69
C GLU A 395 12.92 8.69 8.78
N ALA A 396 13.67 9.46 7.99
CA ALA A 396 13.10 10.38 7.01
C ALA A 396 12.39 9.65 5.86
N ALA A 397 12.74 8.38 5.60
CA ALA A 397 12.07 7.51 4.65
C ALA A 397 10.77 6.89 5.20
N ARG A 398 10.66 6.69 6.53
CA ARG A 398 9.40 6.31 7.21
C ARG A 398 8.35 7.41 7.16
N GLY A 399 8.78 8.67 7.31
CA GLY A 399 7.85 9.79 7.45
C GLY A 399 7.17 9.78 8.81
N SER A 400 5.84 9.73 8.85
CA SER A 400 5.06 9.67 10.10
C SER A 400 4.66 8.26 10.55
N PHE A 401 5.13 7.21 9.86
CA PHE A 401 4.73 5.82 10.10
C PHE A 401 5.83 4.96 10.71
N HIS A 402 5.60 4.47 11.92
CA HIS A 402 6.52 3.62 12.66
C HIS A 402 5.83 2.35 13.15
N VAL A 403 6.52 1.21 13.02
CA VAL A 403 6.06 -0.07 13.58
C VAL A 403 6.39 -0.13 15.07
N ALA A 404 5.49 -0.64 15.90
CA ALA A 404 5.63 -0.71 17.36
C ALA A 404 5.25 -2.09 17.91
N LEU A 405 5.90 -2.48 19.02
CA LEU A 405 5.69 -3.74 19.75
C LEU A 405 4.58 -3.55 20.80
N ASP A 406 3.43 -4.21 20.63
CA ASP A 406 2.17 -3.91 21.36
C ASP A 406 1.72 -2.44 21.17
N THR A 407 0.50 -2.09 21.59
CA THR A 407 -0.11 -0.79 21.25
C THR A 407 0.73 0.43 21.64
N ASP A 408 1.31 0.41 22.84
CA ASP A 408 1.83 1.61 23.51
C ASP A 408 3.33 1.54 23.85
N THR A 409 4.10 0.63 23.22
CA THR A 409 5.52 0.43 23.54
C THR A 409 6.48 0.57 22.35
N ILE A 410 7.35 1.59 22.46
CA ILE A 410 8.61 1.80 21.71
C ILE A 410 8.46 1.63 20.18
N PRO A 411 8.07 2.68 19.44
CA PRO A 411 8.11 2.65 17.98
C PRO A 411 9.55 2.53 17.47
N LEU A 412 9.75 1.69 16.45
CA LEU A 412 11.02 1.56 15.73
C LEU A 412 11.34 2.89 15.04
N THR A 413 12.36 3.59 15.53
CA THR A 413 12.63 5.00 15.23
C THR A 413 14.12 5.28 15.06
N GLY A 414 14.44 6.33 14.29
CA GLY A 414 15.80 6.73 13.94
C GLY A 414 16.47 5.78 12.94
N GLU A 415 17.79 5.85 12.87
CA GLU A 415 18.63 5.01 12.00
C GLU A 415 18.82 3.60 12.59
N ASN A 416 17.69 2.94 12.90
CA ASN A 416 17.60 1.58 13.39
C ASN A 416 16.61 0.79 12.53
N ASP A 417 16.92 -0.47 12.26
CA ASP A 417 15.96 -1.49 11.84
C ASP A 417 15.60 -2.39 13.04
N LEU A 418 14.86 -3.46 12.77
CA LEU A 418 14.44 -4.47 13.74
C LEU A 418 15.61 -5.10 14.54
N PHE A 419 16.83 -5.06 14.00
CA PHE A 419 18.05 -5.65 14.56
C PHE A 419 18.99 -4.60 15.19
N GLY A 420 18.53 -3.36 15.37
CA GLY A 420 19.32 -2.24 15.91
C GLY A 420 19.84 -1.31 14.82
N PRO A 421 21.03 -0.69 14.98
CA PRO A 421 21.51 0.33 14.05
C PRO A 421 21.58 -0.13 12.59
N PHE A 422 21.10 0.73 11.68
CA PHE A 422 21.04 0.49 10.23
C PHE A 422 21.69 1.65 9.47
N ASP A 423 22.63 1.33 8.59
CA ASP A 423 23.33 2.30 7.74
C ASP A 423 22.76 2.22 6.31
N THR A 424 21.97 3.23 5.93
CA THR A 424 21.35 3.31 4.60
C THR A 424 22.36 3.50 3.47
N ALA A 425 23.53 4.11 3.75
CA ALA A 425 24.59 4.27 2.75
C ALA A 425 25.34 2.94 2.51
N ALA A 426 25.62 2.18 3.58
CA ALA A 426 26.19 0.84 3.48
C ALA A 426 25.22 -0.13 2.78
N TRP A 427 23.93 -0.08 3.13
CA TRP A 427 22.89 -0.83 2.41
C TRP A 427 22.82 -0.44 0.93
N ALA A 428 22.76 0.85 0.60
CA ALA A 428 22.64 1.30 -0.78
C ALA A 428 23.87 0.91 -1.62
N ALA A 429 25.06 0.81 -1.02
CA ALA A 429 26.24 0.23 -1.67
C ALA A 429 26.08 -1.27 -1.93
N ALA A 430 25.67 -2.05 -0.92
CA ALA A 430 25.49 -3.50 -1.04
C ALA A 430 24.35 -3.90 -2.01
N SER A 431 23.22 -3.18 -1.99
CA SER A 431 22.09 -3.37 -2.91
C SER A 431 22.51 -3.11 -4.36
N ARG A 432 23.23 -2.01 -4.65
CA ARG A 432 23.77 -1.74 -6.00
C ARG A 432 24.79 -2.78 -6.48
N ALA A 433 25.55 -3.37 -5.56
CA ALA A 433 26.52 -4.42 -5.87
C ALA A 433 25.87 -5.80 -6.08
N GLY A 434 24.61 -5.98 -5.67
CA GLY A 434 23.96 -7.30 -5.64
C GLY A 434 24.51 -8.20 -4.53
N THR A 435 24.95 -7.62 -3.41
CA THR A 435 25.57 -8.33 -2.28
C THR A 435 24.90 -8.03 -0.93
N ALA A 436 23.72 -7.40 -0.94
CA ALA A 436 22.92 -7.11 0.25
C ALA A 436 22.37 -8.39 0.89
N TRP A 437 22.04 -9.40 0.09
CA TRP A 437 21.74 -10.76 0.54
C TRP A 437 22.95 -11.67 0.28
N GLN A 438 23.24 -12.58 1.22
CA GLN A 438 24.22 -13.66 1.08
C GLN A 438 23.75 -14.88 1.91
N GLY A 439 23.50 -16.02 1.27
CA GLY A 439 23.28 -17.30 1.97
C GLY A 439 22.03 -17.42 2.86
N GLY A 440 21.10 -16.45 2.79
CA GLY A 440 19.93 -16.35 3.68
C GLY A 440 20.01 -15.20 4.70
N ASP A 441 21.16 -14.53 4.79
CA ASP A 441 21.34 -13.30 5.57
C ASP A 441 21.14 -12.06 4.69
N TRP A 442 20.45 -11.03 5.19
CA TRP A 442 20.44 -9.68 4.61
C TRP A 442 21.26 -8.73 5.48
N MET A 443 22.15 -7.96 4.86
CA MET A 443 23.12 -7.08 5.52
C MET A 443 23.93 -7.79 6.63
N GLY A 444 24.19 -9.09 6.46
CA GLY A 444 24.91 -9.94 7.43
C GLY A 444 24.09 -10.35 8.65
N ARG A 445 22.75 -10.36 8.56
CA ARG A 445 21.83 -10.79 9.62
C ARG A 445 20.79 -11.78 9.08
N PRO A 446 20.40 -12.84 9.81
CA PRO A 446 19.41 -13.79 9.34
C PRO A 446 18.00 -13.21 9.39
N TRP A 447 17.30 -13.20 8.25
CA TRP A 447 15.93 -12.67 8.13
C TRP A 447 14.84 -13.74 8.00
N THR A 448 15.20 -15.01 7.75
CA THR A 448 14.22 -16.11 7.63
C THR A 448 14.76 -17.44 8.16
N GLY A 449 13.84 -18.34 8.54
CA GLY A 449 14.12 -19.67 9.07
C GLY A 449 13.84 -19.80 10.58
N ASP A 450 14.04 -21.02 11.11
CA ASP A 450 13.83 -21.37 12.53
C ASP A 450 14.88 -20.77 13.49
N GLY A 451 15.76 -19.90 12.98
CA GLY A 451 16.89 -19.35 13.71
C GLY A 451 17.08 -17.87 13.44
N TRP A 452 16.57 -17.02 14.36
CA TRP A 452 17.17 -15.71 14.61
C TRP A 452 18.50 -15.94 15.30
N GLY A 453 19.48 -16.35 14.50
CA GLY A 453 20.77 -16.83 14.95
C GLY A 453 21.50 -15.77 15.75
N VAL A 454 21.65 -16.00 17.05
CA VAL A 454 22.67 -15.31 17.84
C VAL A 454 24.01 -15.60 17.15
N PRO A 455 24.83 -14.59 16.79
CA PRO A 455 26.09 -14.84 16.12
C PRO A 455 26.98 -15.78 16.93
N ALA A 456 27.85 -16.53 16.26
CA ALA A 456 28.66 -17.59 16.87
C ALA A 456 29.71 -17.09 17.90
N ASP A 457 29.83 -15.77 18.10
CA ASP A 457 30.61 -15.13 19.15
C ASP A 457 29.85 -14.92 20.47
N GLY A 458 28.54 -15.21 20.49
CA GLY A 458 27.67 -15.04 21.66
C GLY A 458 27.23 -13.59 21.93
N GLN A 459 27.58 -12.63 21.08
CA GLN A 459 27.23 -11.21 21.25
C GLN A 459 25.91 -10.87 20.56
N GLY A 460 24.82 -11.45 21.06
CA GLY A 460 23.45 -11.12 20.66
C GLY A 460 23.15 -9.64 20.92
N ASN A 461 23.17 -8.82 19.87
CA ASN A 461 23.28 -7.37 20.02
C ASN A 461 21.93 -6.66 20.27
N TRP A 462 21.35 -6.95 21.45
CA TRP A 462 20.26 -6.19 22.07
C TRP A 462 20.51 -5.96 23.57
N THR A 463 21.77 -5.74 23.97
CA THR A 463 22.19 -5.58 25.38
C THR A 463 22.85 -4.22 25.68
N GLY A 464 22.01 -3.19 25.80
CA GLY A 464 22.07 -2.20 26.90
C GLY A 464 23.31 -1.32 27.09
N ARG A 465 23.26 -0.10 26.53
CA ARG A 465 23.65 1.20 27.15
C ARG A 465 23.08 2.33 26.27
N ALA A 466 22.16 3.20 26.69
CA ALA A 466 21.71 3.50 28.04
C ALA A 466 20.17 3.61 28.17
N TRP A 467 19.60 2.83 29.09
CA TRP A 467 18.22 2.99 29.56
C TRP A 467 18.23 3.60 30.96
N SER A 468 18.17 4.94 31.06
CA SER A 468 18.13 5.67 32.34
C SER A 468 16.71 5.77 32.91
N GLY A 469 16.09 4.62 33.19
CA GLY A 469 14.75 4.48 33.80
C GLY A 469 14.76 3.42 34.91
N ARG A 470 14.01 3.63 36.00
CA ARG A 470 14.16 2.85 37.26
C ARG A 470 13.00 1.87 37.51
N ALA A 471 13.27 0.56 37.36
CA ALA A 471 12.39 -0.54 37.77
C ALA A 471 11.00 -0.51 37.06
N TRP A 472 10.01 -1.39 37.27
CA TRP A 472 9.61 -2.29 38.37
C TRP A 472 9.21 -3.68 37.80
N SER A 473 9.02 -4.76 38.57
CA SER A 473 8.71 -4.89 40.01
C SER A 473 9.22 -6.21 40.63
N GLY A 474 9.08 -6.38 41.95
CA GLY A 474 8.73 -7.70 42.50
C GLY A 474 9.80 -8.78 42.78
N ARG A 475 10.86 -8.47 43.54
CA ARG A 475 11.67 -9.39 44.38
C ARG A 475 11.94 -10.85 43.89
N ALA A 476 13.21 -11.12 43.57
CA ALA A 476 13.84 -12.46 43.43
C ALA A 476 13.34 -13.28 42.21
N TRP A 477 14.13 -14.14 41.56
CA TRP A 477 15.11 -15.12 42.10
C TRP A 477 16.54 -15.01 41.52
N SER A 478 17.43 -15.89 42.00
CA SER A 478 18.81 -16.05 41.54
C SER A 478 19.05 -17.39 40.82
N ASP A 479 20.15 -17.43 40.07
CA ASP A 479 20.88 -18.60 39.55
C ASP A 479 20.33 -19.37 38.33
N ILE A 480 21.21 -20.24 37.83
CA ILE A 480 21.28 -20.75 36.45
C ILE A 480 20.26 -21.87 36.20
N SER A 481 19.38 -21.67 35.21
CA SER A 481 19.06 -22.64 34.14
C SER A 481 18.07 -22.05 33.13
N TRP A 482 18.02 -22.60 31.91
CA TRP A 482 17.05 -22.23 30.87
C TRP A 482 16.11 -23.41 30.59
N SER A 483 14.80 -23.16 30.59
CA SER A 483 13.77 -24.10 30.14
C SER A 483 12.46 -23.38 29.84
N GLY A 484 11.90 -23.57 28.65
CA GLY A 484 10.75 -22.78 28.13
C GLY A 484 11.24 -21.71 27.15
N ALA A 485 10.95 -21.73 25.84
CA ALA A 485 9.85 -22.31 25.05
C ALA A 485 8.48 -21.62 25.23
N THR A 486 7.87 -21.28 24.09
CA THR A 486 6.66 -20.46 23.88
C THR A 486 6.76 -18.97 24.28
N TRP A 487 6.56 -18.09 23.29
CA TRP A 487 6.14 -16.71 23.48
C TRP A 487 4.62 -16.65 23.27
N THR A 488 3.85 -16.07 24.20
CA THR A 488 2.39 -16.00 24.09
C THR A 488 1.87 -14.61 24.48
N GLY A 489 1.50 -13.83 23.46
CA GLY A 489 1.10 -12.44 23.58
C GLY A 489 2.31 -11.49 23.41
N ARG A 490 2.16 -10.32 22.77
CA ARG A 490 0.93 -9.66 22.28
C ARG A 490 1.04 -9.24 20.82
N ALA A 491 -0.07 -8.77 20.26
CA ALA A 491 -0.14 -8.36 18.85
C ALA A 491 0.71 -7.11 18.58
N TRP A 492 1.35 -7.05 17.43
CA TRP A 492 2.02 -5.84 16.94
C TRP A 492 0.97 -4.79 16.55
N SER A 493 1.14 -3.53 16.98
CA SER A 493 0.15 -2.48 16.73
C SER A 493 0.66 -1.06 16.96
N SER A 494 0.48 -0.18 15.98
CA SER A 494 0.83 1.24 16.06
C SER A 494 -0.32 2.08 16.62
N ALA A 495 -0.26 2.55 17.88
CA ALA A 495 -1.35 3.33 18.49
C ALA A 495 -1.42 4.82 18.09
N THR A 496 -0.39 5.39 17.44
CA THR A 496 -0.50 6.72 16.78
C THR A 496 -1.05 6.64 15.35
N PHE A 497 -2.05 5.78 15.13
CA PHE A 497 -2.83 5.74 13.89
C PHE A 497 -3.79 6.93 13.80
N ASN A 498 -3.26 8.16 13.76
CA ASN A 498 -3.97 9.24 13.08
C ASN A 498 -3.97 8.87 11.60
N SER A 499 -5.03 8.17 11.20
CA SER A 499 -5.08 7.31 10.03
C SER A 499 -4.34 7.85 8.78
N ALA A 500 -4.58 9.11 8.39
CA ALA A 500 -3.87 10.00 7.45
C ALA A 500 -3.25 9.49 6.12
N VAL A 501 -2.52 8.38 6.05
CA VAL A 501 -1.90 7.84 4.80
C VAL A 501 -2.26 6.37 4.48
N TRP A 502 -3.19 5.74 5.22
CA TRP A 502 -3.92 4.54 4.74
C TRP A 502 -5.36 4.49 5.29
N SER A 503 -6.23 5.37 4.79
CA SER A 503 -7.12 6.14 5.69
C SER A 503 -8.06 7.16 5.02
N GLY A 504 -9.03 7.79 5.70
CA GLY A 504 -9.45 7.62 7.10
C GLY A 504 -10.24 8.82 7.67
N SER A 505 -10.30 8.95 9.00
CA SER A 505 -11.46 9.56 9.68
C SER A 505 -11.46 11.09 9.90
N THR A 506 -12.37 11.80 9.24
CA THR A 506 -13.34 12.72 9.90
C THR A 506 -14.44 13.14 8.91
N TRP A 507 -15.68 13.33 9.39
CA TRP A 507 -16.82 13.77 8.58
C TRP A 507 -17.49 14.98 9.23
N GLN A 508 -17.63 16.09 8.49
CA GLN A 508 -18.51 17.20 8.89
C GLN A 508 -19.81 17.12 8.09
N SER A 509 -20.91 16.86 8.79
CA SER A 509 -22.24 16.72 8.17
C SER A 509 -22.90 18.09 7.92
N GLY A 510 -22.94 18.53 6.67
CA GLY A 510 -23.89 19.51 6.16
C GLY A 510 -25.01 18.82 5.36
N PRO A 511 -26.29 19.17 5.54
CA PRO A 511 -27.40 18.37 5.03
C PRO A 511 -27.64 18.51 3.52
N TRP A 512 -28.04 17.41 2.89
CA TRP A 512 -28.63 17.42 1.55
C TRP A 512 -30.05 18.01 1.59
N LEU A 513 -30.31 19.03 0.77
CA LEU A 513 -31.68 19.48 0.48
C LEU A 513 -32.29 18.54 -0.57
N SER A 514 -33.14 17.62 -0.13
CA SER A 514 -33.89 16.70 -1.00
C SER A 514 -34.97 17.43 -1.80
N GLY A 515 -34.67 17.76 -3.05
CA GLY A 515 -35.60 18.39 -3.99
C GLY A 515 -36.66 17.42 -4.54
N THR A 516 -37.63 17.02 -3.72
CA THR A 516 -38.82 16.26 -4.16
C THR A 516 -40.07 17.16 -4.12
N GLY A 517 -40.60 17.51 -5.31
CA GLY A 517 -41.87 18.23 -5.44
C GLY A 517 -43.10 17.32 -5.33
N ALA A 518 -44.28 17.92 -5.50
CA ALA A 518 -45.62 17.29 -5.48
C ALA A 518 -46.15 16.85 -4.10
N THR A 519 -46.57 17.86 -3.35
CA THR A 519 -47.69 17.86 -2.39
C THR A 519 -48.79 16.80 -2.58
N HIS A 520 -49.31 16.27 -1.46
CA HIS A 520 -50.75 16.38 -1.11
C HIS A 520 -50.93 16.27 0.42
N TRP A 521 -52.08 16.70 0.94
CA TRP A 521 -52.33 16.96 2.38
C TRP A 521 -53.53 16.17 2.94
N GLN A 522 -53.33 15.59 4.14
CA GLN A 522 -54.32 15.40 5.23
C GLN A 522 -55.60 14.55 4.99
N PRO A 523 -56.36 14.21 6.07
CA PRO A 523 -56.11 14.43 7.51
C PRO A 523 -55.12 13.47 8.16
#